data_AF-A0A7C1KG89-F1
#
_entry.id   AF-A0A7C1KG89-F1
#
_cell.length_a   1.000
_cell.length_b   1.000
_cell.length_c   1.000
_cell.angle_alpha   90.00
_cell.angle_beta   90.00
_cell.angle_gamma   90.00
#
_symmetry.space_group_name_H-M   'P 1'
#
loop_
_entity.id
_entity.type
_entity.pdbx_description
1 polymer ?
#
loop_
_entity_poly.entity_id
_entity_poly.type
_entity_poly.pdbx_seq_one_letter_code
_entity_poly.pdbx_strand_id
1 'polypeptide(L)'
;MNRRYGVFVLAGALVLNLAGIGGLGRAVSPDPKDLAVPPEVLSKARLLIQQLGSDSYREREQAQAELAKMGRLARPALLEAMDQHPNPEVRFRASLLLPRASAEDLKARLEAFLADTEARYEHALPGLSRFRKLVGTDVKARNLFAEFVKSPSNLELLTTLEQGDAAAGRAIADRRYLLFAQMQGQRILPNGHIIHEPRQISFADIACLLFVEALVPSKYIPSTPVFGHVGGSMFLQQPASHTVLNNPSEPHHEAYRRLVGAWLASRDDPNEWNNLVHLLGPGGALQNFPQAQVLLRRIASSDNVPGWSKAQALIHLVRRNGRAEIPTLLALFQDDTTITQVWFGNPGLPNQPPIQYELRLRDFALACMLYLTNQRLADYGFRFPPGQAIPAHQLSYGNYAFDSEQARQAAFVKFGFWLLKNGMPEANTPPTPPSGSGREAPPAPNTPPGIKIPLGGINPPPVIKPDR
;
A
#
# COMPACT_ATOMS: atom_id res chain seq x y z
N MET A 1 6.46 6.29 53.99
CA MET A 1 4.99 6.08 54.02
C MET A 1 4.40 6.70 52.77
N ASN A 2 4.35 5.95 51.67
CA ASN A 2 4.01 6.49 50.36
C ASN A 2 2.51 6.42 50.10
N ARG A 3 1.94 7.62 49.86
CA ARG A 3 0.54 7.90 49.58
C ARG A 3 0.12 7.30 48.24
N ARG A 4 -1.00 6.58 48.26
CA ARG A 4 -1.76 6.13 47.08
C ARG A 4 -2.50 7.33 46.49
N TYR A 5 -2.23 7.66 45.23
CA TYR A 5 -3.09 8.53 44.43
C TYR A 5 -4.01 7.64 43.58
N GLY A 6 -5.29 7.62 43.94
CA GLY A 6 -6.35 7.05 43.11
C GLY A 6 -6.80 8.09 42.09
N VAL A 7 -6.63 7.77 40.80
CA VAL A 7 -7.19 8.56 39.70
C VAL A 7 -8.57 7.99 39.38
N PHE A 8 -9.62 8.70 39.75
CA PHE A 8 -10.98 8.48 39.26
C PHE A 8 -11.09 9.09 37.85
N VAL A 9 -11.32 8.26 36.83
CA VAL A 9 -11.69 8.71 35.48
C VAL A 9 -13.20 8.79 35.42
N LEU A 10 -13.74 10.01 35.47
CA LEU A 10 -15.15 10.31 35.24
C LEU A 10 -15.35 10.48 33.72
N ALA A 11 -16.01 9.51 33.11
CA ALA A 11 -16.45 9.57 31.72
C ALA A 11 -17.64 10.55 31.60
N GLY A 12 -17.34 11.80 31.28
CA GLY A 12 -18.34 12.81 30.91
C GLY A 12 -18.59 12.79 29.41
N ALA A 13 -19.69 12.21 28.97
CA ALA A 13 -20.22 12.37 27.61
C ALA A 13 -20.74 13.81 27.45
N LEU A 14 -19.93 14.67 26.82
CA LEU A 14 -20.33 16.03 26.47
C LEU A 14 -21.04 16.00 25.10
N VAL A 15 -22.35 15.78 25.12
CA VAL A 15 -23.23 16.06 23.97
C VAL A 15 -23.44 17.58 23.94
N LEU A 16 -22.63 18.27 23.13
CA LEU A 16 -22.81 19.69 22.82
C LEU A 16 -24.01 19.84 21.89
N ASN A 17 -25.17 20.13 22.48
CA ASN A 17 -26.32 20.72 21.79
C ASN A 17 -25.97 22.16 21.40
N LEU A 18 -25.55 22.34 20.15
CA LEU A 18 -25.51 23.65 19.50
C LEU A 18 -26.92 24.02 19.02
N ALA A 19 -27.69 24.64 19.91
CA ALA A 19 -28.86 25.43 19.54
C ALA A 19 -28.43 26.90 19.45
N GLY A 20 -28.46 27.48 18.25
CA GLY A 20 -28.20 28.91 18.09
C GLY A 20 -28.02 29.36 16.64
N ILE A 21 -29.04 30.11 16.17
CA ILE A 21 -29.14 30.89 14.91
C ILE A 21 -29.68 30.11 13.70
N GLY A 22 -31.00 30.20 13.55
CA GLY A 22 -31.77 29.68 12.44
C GLY A 22 -31.54 30.48 11.15
N GLY A 23 -30.72 29.94 10.27
CA GLY A 23 -31.16 29.71 8.90
C GLY A 23 -31.74 28.30 8.89
N LEU A 24 -33.01 28.13 8.53
CA LEU A 24 -33.53 26.80 8.20
C LEU A 24 -32.64 26.25 7.10
N GLY A 25 -31.69 25.40 7.47
CA GLY A 25 -30.72 24.80 6.58
C GLY A 25 -31.50 23.97 5.57
N ARG A 26 -31.75 24.57 4.41
CA ARG A 26 -32.38 23.87 3.30
C ARG A 26 -31.48 22.67 3.02
N ALA A 27 -32.00 21.47 3.23
CA ALA A 27 -31.26 20.25 2.99
C ALA A 27 -30.65 20.33 1.59
N VAL A 28 -29.34 20.08 1.48
CA VAL A 28 -28.65 20.09 0.18
C VAL A 28 -29.33 19.04 -0.71
N SER A 29 -29.73 19.44 -1.91
CA SER A 29 -30.35 18.51 -2.85
C SER A 29 -29.36 17.44 -3.30
N PRO A 30 -29.74 16.16 -3.32
CA PRO A 30 -28.91 15.10 -3.85
C PRO A 30 -28.86 15.08 -5.38
N ASP A 31 -29.76 15.79 -6.08
CA ASP A 31 -29.80 15.79 -7.55
C ASP A 31 -28.72 16.77 -8.10
N PRO A 32 -27.71 16.28 -8.85
CA PRO A 32 -26.70 17.13 -9.45
C PRO A 32 -27.27 18.11 -10.48
N LYS A 33 -28.48 17.89 -11.01
CA LYS A 33 -29.16 18.85 -11.89
C LYS A 33 -29.51 20.15 -11.17
N ASP A 34 -29.76 20.10 -9.87
CA ASP A 34 -30.03 21.30 -9.07
C ASP A 34 -28.78 22.18 -8.90
N LEU A 35 -27.59 21.65 -9.23
CA LEU A 35 -26.36 22.42 -9.27
C LEU A 35 -26.14 23.17 -10.59
N ALA A 36 -26.94 22.91 -11.63
CA ALA A 36 -26.80 23.56 -12.92
C ALA A 36 -26.91 25.09 -12.79
N VAL A 37 -26.00 25.81 -13.47
CA VAL A 37 -26.01 27.28 -13.47
C VAL A 37 -27.16 27.74 -14.38
N PRO A 38 -28.10 28.55 -13.88
CA PRO A 38 -29.19 29.05 -14.72
C PRO A 38 -28.66 29.91 -15.88
N PRO A 39 -29.25 29.83 -17.09
CA PRO A 39 -28.76 30.54 -18.27
C PRO A 39 -28.63 32.06 -18.09
N GLU A 40 -29.53 32.67 -17.32
CA GLU A 40 -29.50 34.10 -16.99
C GLU A 40 -28.29 34.48 -16.14
N VAL A 41 -27.92 33.62 -15.17
CA VAL A 41 -26.75 33.81 -14.33
C VAL A 41 -25.47 33.64 -15.15
N LEU A 42 -25.43 32.64 -16.04
CA LEU A 42 -24.31 32.42 -16.94
C LEU A 42 -24.12 33.59 -17.91
N SER A 43 -25.21 34.15 -18.43
CA SER A 43 -25.19 35.32 -19.32
C SER A 43 -24.65 36.55 -18.58
N LYS A 44 -25.06 36.76 -17.33
CA LYS A 44 -24.48 37.81 -16.46
C LYS A 44 -22.98 37.61 -16.26
N ALA A 45 -22.53 36.38 -15.98
CA ALA A 45 -21.10 36.09 -15.81
C ALA A 45 -20.30 36.44 -17.08
N ARG A 46 -20.81 36.10 -18.27
CA ARG A 46 -20.16 36.44 -19.56
C ARG A 46 -20.05 37.94 -19.80
N LEU A 47 -21.07 38.72 -19.44
CA LEU A 47 -21.01 40.18 -19.52
C LEU A 47 -19.94 40.77 -18.58
N LEU A 48 -19.85 40.28 -17.34
CA LEU A 48 -18.82 40.70 -16.41
C LEU A 48 -17.41 40.32 -16.91
N ILE A 49 -17.26 39.18 -17.56
CA ILE A 49 -15.98 38.77 -18.17
C ILE A 49 -15.54 39.74 -19.27
N GLN A 50 -16.46 40.23 -20.11
CA GLN A 50 -16.12 41.27 -21.09
C GLN A 50 -15.61 42.55 -20.41
N GLN A 51 -16.22 42.92 -19.27
CA GLN A 51 -15.82 44.09 -18.49
C GLN A 51 -14.45 43.93 -17.81
N LEU A 52 -13.94 42.71 -17.63
CA LEU A 52 -12.55 42.50 -17.18
C LEU A 52 -11.52 43.06 -18.17
N GLY A 53 -11.91 43.24 -19.44
CA GLY A 53 -11.09 43.83 -20.49
C GLY A 53 -11.36 45.31 -20.75
N SER A 54 -12.20 45.97 -19.94
CA SER A 54 -12.50 47.41 -20.11
C SER A 54 -11.24 48.26 -19.96
N ASP A 55 -11.16 49.39 -20.68
CA ASP A 55 -10.08 50.37 -20.51
C ASP A 55 -10.14 51.06 -19.13
N SER A 56 -11.33 51.15 -18.55
CA SER A 56 -11.56 51.71 -17.22
C SER A 56 -11.12 50.73 -16.13
N TYR A 57 -10.08 51.11 -15.38
CA TYR A 57 -9.60 50.33 -14.23
C TYR A 57 -10.73 50.05 -13.22
N ARG A 58 -11.58 51.04 -12.97
CA ARG A 58 -12.69 50.92 -12.01
C ARG A 58 -13.71 49.86 -12.43
N GLU A 59 -14.01 49.78 -13.73
CA GLU A 59 -14.93 48.76 -14.26
C GLU A 59 -14.33 47.36 -14.17
N ARG A 60 -13.02 47.21 -14.48
CA ARG A 60 -12.32 45.93 -14.34
C ARG A 60 -12.37 45.40 -12.91
N GLU A 61 -12.06 46.24 -11.94
CA GLU A 61 -12.07 45.86 -10.52
C GLU A 61 -13.48 45.51 -10.03
N GLN A 62 -14.50 46.27 -10.46
CA GLN A 62 -15.88 45.97 -10.12
C GLN A 62 -16.34 44.63 -10.72
N ALA A 63 -16.02 44.38 -11.99
CA ALA A 63 -16.34 43.12 -12.65
C ALA A 63 -15.66 41.92 -11.98
N GLN A 64 -14.38 42.08 -11.61
CA GLN A 64 -13.63 41.06 -10.87
C GLN A 64 -14.27 40.76 -9.50
N ALA A 65 -14.66 41.79 -8.75
CA ALA A 65 -15.33 41.62 -7.46
C ALA A 65 -16.69 40.92 -7.58
N GLU A 66 -17.49 41.27 -8.59
CA GLU A 66 -18.78 40.63 -8.84
C GLU A 66 -18.61 39.17 -9.28
N LEU A 67 -17.66 38.85 -10.16
CA LEU A 67 -17.36 37.47 -10.54
C LEU A 67 -16.86 36.64 -9.35
N ALA A 68 -16.01 37.22 -8.49
CA ALA A 68 -15.57 36.58 -7.26
C ALA A 68 -16.73 36.29 -6.30
N LYS A 69 -17.72 37.20 -6.23
CA LYS A 69 -18.94 37.04 -5.43
C LYS A 69 -19.89 35.99 -6.00
N MET A 70 -19.95 35.84 -7.33
CA MET A 70 -20.72 34.78 -7.99
C MET A 70 -20.16 33.38 -7.71
N GLY A 71 -18.85 33.26 -7.43
CA GLY A 71 -18.25 32.02 -6.96
C GLY A 71 -18.40 30.88 -7.96
N ARG A 72 -18.92 29.73 -7.50
CA ARG A 72 -19.20 28.56 -8.38
C ARG A 72 -20.02 28.89 -9.62
N LEU A 73 -20.94 29.86 -9.54
CA LEU A 73 -21.85 30.19 -10.64
C LEU A 73 -21.13 30.84 -11.83
N ALA A 74 -19.98 31.49 -11.58
CA ALA A 74 -19.16 32.07 -12.64
C ALA A 74 -18.20 31.05 -13.29
N ARG A 75 -18.00 29.87 -12.67
CA ARG A 75 -16.98 28.89 -13.10
C ARG A 75 -17.05 28.53 -14.60
N PRO A 76 -18.22 28.20 -15.19
CA PRO A 76 -18.25 27.79 -16.61
C PRO A 76 -17.79 28.92 -17.54
N ALA A 77 -18.20 30.16 -17.25
CA ALA A 77 -17.81 31.32 -18.05
C ALA A 77 -16.32 31.66 -17.86
N LEU A 78 -15.79 31.53 -16.64
CA LEU A 78 -14.36 31.74 -16.36
C LEU A 78 -13.47 30.71 -17.09
N LEU A 79 -13.89 29.45 -17.16
CA LEU A 79 -13.20 28.41 -17.95
C LEU A 79 -13.18 28.75 -19.44
N GLU A 80 -14.35 29.07 -20.00
CA GLU A 80 -14.51 29.50 -21.40
C GLU A 80 -13.59 30.70 -21.72
N ALA A 81 -13.56 31.69 -20.83
CA ALA A 81 -12.74 32.89 -21.01
C ALA A 81 -11.24 32.60 -20.94
N MET A 82 -10.79 31.77 -19.99
CA MET A 82 -9.39 31.41 -19.85
C MET A 82 -8.84 30.71 -21.11
N ASP A 83 -9.66 29.84 -21.71
CA ASP A 83 -9.27 29.02 -22.86
C ASP A 83 -9.36 29.80 -24.19
N GLN A 84 -10.42 30.60 -24.38
CA GLN A 84 -10.81 31.09 -25.72
C GLN A 84 -10.80 32.61 -25.87
N HIS A 85 -10.73 33.38 -24.78
CA HIS A 85 -10.88 34.83 -24.88
C HIS A 85 -9.68 35.48 -25.60
N PRO A 86 -9.88 36.38 -26.58
CA PRO A 86 -8.77 36.95 -27.36
C PRO A 86 -7.88 37.89 -26.52
N ASN A 87 -8.46 38.65 -25.59
CA ASN A 87 -7.71 39.57 -24.73
C ASN A 87 -6.89 38.81 -23.66
N PRO A 88 -5.55 38.94 -23.64
CA PRO A 88 -4.69 38.28 -22.64
C PRO A 88 -4.94 38.73 -21.20
N GLU A 89 -5.33 39.99 -20.96
CA GLU A 89 -5.65 40.50 -19.62
C GLU A 89 -6.88 39.78 -19.04
N VAL A 90 -7.91 39.54 -19.88
CA VAL A 90 -9.11 38.80 -19.48
C VAL A 90 -8.76 37.35 -19.16
N ARG A 91 -7.92 36.68 -19.98
CA ARG A 91 -7.44 35.32 -19.68
C ARG A 91 -6.69 35.26 -18.35
N PHE A 92 -5.80 36.23 -18.11
CA PHE A 92 -5.05 36.33 -16.87
C PHE A 92 -5.97 36.51 -15.66
N ARG A 93 -6.89 37.47 -15.67
CA ARG A 93 -7.84 37.69 -14.56
C ARG A 93 -8.78 36.50 -14.35
N ALA A 94 -9.25 35.87 -15.43
CA ALA A 94 -10.06 34.66 -15.34
C ALA A 94 -9.29 33.54 -14.63
N SER A 95 -7.99 33.38 -14.95
CA SER A 95 -7.11 32.39 -14.31
C SER A 95 -6.90 32.64 -12.81
N LEU A 96 -6.96 33.91 -12.34
CA LEU A 96 -6.87 34.25 -10.92
C LEU A 96 -8.16 33.89 -10.15
N LEU A 97 -9.32 34.03 -10.79
CA LEU A 97 -10.62 33.78 -10.16
C LEU A 97 -11.01 32.29 -10.18
N LEU A 98 -10.58 31.57 -11.21
CA LEU A 98 -11.02 30.21 -11.48
C LEU A 98 -10.72 29.18 -10.35
N PRO A 99 -9.56 29.21 -9.65
CA PRO A 99 -9.28 28.24 -8.59
C PRO A 99 -10.33 28.26 -7.47
N ARG A 100 -10.74 29.46 -7.03
CA ARG A 100 -11.77 29.62 -5.99
C ARG A 100 -13.13 29.14 -6.49
N ALA A 101 -13.55 29.58 -7.67
CA ALA A 101 -14.82 29.17 -8.26
C ALA A 101 -14.88 27.65 -8.48
N SER A 102 -13.76 27.02 -8.85
CA SER A 102 -13.64 25.57 -9.01
C SER A 102 -13.70 24.83 -7.68
N ALA A 103 -13.07 25.34 -6.63
CA ALA A 103 -13.16 24.77 -5.29
C ALA A 103 -14.59 24.82 -4.73
N GLU A 104 -15.30 25.93 -4.94
CA GLU A 104 -16.70 26.08 -4.53
C GLU A 104 -17.65 25.17 -5.34
N ASP A 105 -17.43 25.00 -6.65
CA ASP A 105 -18.19 24.06 -7.48
C ASP A 105 -17.95 22.60 -7.06
N LEU A 106 -16.69 22.21 -6.83
CA LEU A 106 -16.34 20.88 -6.34
C LEU A 106 -16.98 20.60 -4.98
N LYS A 107 -16.94 21.57 -4.06
CA LYS A 107 -17.59 21.47 -2.75
C LYS A 107 -19.10 21.21 -2.90
N ALA A 108 -19.80 21.98 -3.75
CA ALA A 108 -21.23 21.80 -3.97
C ALA A 108 -21.56 20.42 -4.57
N ARG A 109 -20.76 19.95 -5.54
CA ARG A 109 -20.90 18.59 -6.12
C ARG A 109 -20.68 17.50 -5.09
N LEU A 110 -19.69 17.68 -4.21
CA LEU A 110 -19.42 16.74 -3.12
C LEU A 110 -20.55 16.70 -2.10
N GLU A 111 -21.12 17.85 -1.75
CA GLU A 111 -22.25 17.92 -0.84
C GLU A 111 -23.48 17.22 -1.43
N ALA A 112 -23.79 17.43 -2.72
CA ALA A 112 -24.86 16.72 -3.42
C ALA A 112 -24.59 15.19 -3.48
N PHE A 113 -23.35 14.80 -3.77
CA PHE A 113 -22.93 13.40 -3.78
C PHE A 113 -23.10 12.73 -2.40
N LEU A 114 -22.68 13.41 -1.32
CA LEU A 114 -22.84 12.93 0.05
C LEU A 114 -24.32 12.94 0.50
N ALA A 115 -25.16 13.80 -0.07
CA ALA A 115 -26.60 13.80 0.17
C ALA A 115 -27.32 12.65 -0.57
N ASP A 116 -26.78 12.13 -1.68
CA ASP A 116 -27.33 11.02 -2.45
C ASP A 116 -27.11 9.67 -1.75
N THR A 117 -27.84 9.43 -0.66
CA THR A 117 -27.70 8.24 0.22
C THR A 117 -28.05 6.93 -0.45
N GLU A 118 -28.88 6.99 -1.47
CA GLU A 118 -29.37 5.83 -2.22
C GLU A 118 -28.64 5.62 -3.54
N ALA A 119 -27.63 6.44 -3.85
CA ALA A 119 -26.88 6.42 -5.10
C ALA A 119 -27.79 6.46 -6.34
N ARG A 120 -28.89 7.22 -6.28
CA ARG A 120 -29.89 7.34 -7.34
C ARG A 120 -29.42 8.18 -8.52
N TYR A 121 -28.46 9.08 -8.30
CA TYR A 121 -28.02 10.04 -9.30
C TYR A 121 -26.60 9.74 -9.82
N GLU A 122 -26.38 10.15 -11.06
CA GLU A 122 -25.06 10.18 -11.68
C GLU A 122 -24.38 11.51 -11.37
N HIS A 123 -23.35 11.47 -10.53
CA HIS A 123 -22.58 12.66 -10.19
C HIS A 123 -21.39 12.80 -11.13
N ALA A 124 -21.21 14.00 -11.68
CA ALA A 124 -20.08 14.34 -12.55
C ALA A 124 -18.79 14.57 -11.72
N LEU A 125 -18.27 13.49 -11.13
CA LEU A 125 -17.00 13.41 -10.42
C LEU A 125 -16.08 12.38 -11.12
N PRO A 126 -14.81 12.72 -11.42
CA PRO A 126 -13.93 11.87 -12.20
C PRO A 126 -13.62 10.55 -11.48
N GLY A 127 -13.67 9.42 -12.18
CA GLY A 127 -13.43 8.10 -11.59
C GLY A 127 -14.55 7.53 -10.72
N LEU A 128 -15.64 8.27 -10.44
CA LEU A 128 -16.69 7.84 -9.51
C LEU A 128 -17.40 6.55 -9.97
N SER A 129 -17.74 6.44 -11.26
CA SER A 129 -18.41 5.25 -11.79
C SER A 129 -17.55 3.99 -11.60
N ARG A 130 -16.25 4.09 -11.91
CA ARG A 130 -15.29 3.00 -11.70
C ARG A 130 -15.12 2.67 -10.22
N PHE A 131 -15.10 3.68 -9.35
CA PHE A 131 -15.02 3.49 -7.91
C PHE A 131 -16.26 2.77 -7.35
N ARG A 132 -17.47 3.18 -7.74
CA ARG A 132 -18.73 2.53 -7.35
C ARG A 132 -18.74 1.06 -7.75
N LYS A 133 -18.24 0.74 -8.95
CA LYS A 133 -18.13 -0.65 -9.44
C LYS A 133 -17.11 -1.48 -8.67
N LEU A 134 -15.97 -0.88 -8.31
CA LEU A 134 -14.85 -1.59 -7.67
C LEU A 134 -15.06 -1.77 -6.16
N VAL A 135 -15.49 -0.71 -5.48
CA VAL A 135 -15.56 -0.64 -4.02
C VAL A 135 -17.00 -0.76 -3.54
N GLY A 136 -17.96 -0.13 -4.21
CA GLY A 136 -19.38 -0.14 -3.85
C GLY A 136 -19.98 1.25 -3.68
N THR A 137 -21.26 1.30 -3.30
CA THR A 137 -22.07 2.53 -3.20
C THR A 137 -22.52 2.88 -1.78
N ASP A 138 -22.17 2.07 -0.78
CA ASP A 138 -22.56 2.32 0.61
C ASP A 138 -21.93 3.59 1.20
N VAL A 139 -22.41 3.98 2.38
CA VAL A 139 -21.98 5.19 3.09
C VAL A 139 -20.47 5.23 3.32
N LYS A 140 -19.84 4.11 3.67
CA LYS A 140 -18.38 4.06 3.95
C LYS A 140 -17.58 4.26 2.67
N ALA A 141 -18.00 3.62 1.57
CA ALA A 141 -17.38 3.77 0.25
C ALA A 141 -17.52 5.21 -0.28
N ARG A 142 -18.72 5.78 -0.16
CA ARG A 142 -19.00 7.15 -0.58
C ARG A 142 -18.20 8.19 0.19
N ASN A 143 -18.12 8.06 1.51
CA ASN A 143 -17.28 8.95 2.32
C ASN A 143 -15.80 8.80 1.95
N LEU A 144 -15.32 7.57 1.69
CA LEU A 144 -13.94 7.34 1.26
C LEU A 144 -13.63 8.06 -0.07
N PHE A 145 -14.52 7.94 -1.05
CA PHE A 145 -14.34 8.64 -2.33
C PHE A 145 -14.39 10.16 -2.17
N ALA A 146 -15.26 10.68 -1.29
CA ALA A 146 -15.30 12.11 -1.00
C ALA A 146 -13.97 12.61 -0.40
N GLU A 147 -13.27 11.80 0.42
CA GLU A 147 -11.92 12.14 0.89
C GLU A 147 -10.88 12.16 -0.25
N PHE A 148 -11.01 11.28 -1.26
CA PHE A 148 -10.06 11.25 -2.39
C PHE A 148 -10.00 12.61 -3.08
N VAL A 149 -11.17 13.12 -3.47
CA VAL A 149 -11.31 14.26 -4.36
C VAL A 149 -11.06 15.61 -3.67
N LYS A 150 -10.95 15.66 -2.33
CA LYS A 150 -10.54 16.88 -1.60
C LYS A 150 -9.10 17.29 -1.91
N SER A 151 -8.24 16.33 -2.24
CA SER A 151 -6.86 16.57 -2.61
C SER A 151 -6.77 16.95 -4.10
N PRO A 152 -6.25 18.15 -4.46
CA PRO A 152 -6.13 18.56 -5.85
C PRO A 152 -5.32 17.57 -6.71
N SER A 153 -4.23 17.03 -6.17
CA SER A 153 -3.40 16.03 -6.88
C SER A 153 -4.14 14.72 -7.14
N ASN A 154 -5.04 14.31 -6.24
CA ASN A 154 -5.86 13.13 -6.47
C ASN A 154 -6.94 13.42 -7.51
N LEU A 155 -7.53 14.61 -7.52
CA LEU A 155 -8.49 15.01 -8.55
C LEU A 155 -7.87 15.02 -9.95
N GLU A 156 -6.65 15.52 -10.07
CA GLU A 156 -5.86 15.49 -11.31
C GLU A 156 -5.59 14.04 -11.77
N LEU A 157 -5.17 13.17 -10.84
CA LEU A 157 -4.94 11.75 -11.12
C LEU A 157 -6.22 11.04 -11.60
N LEU A 158 -7.34 11.28 -10.91
CA LEU A 158 -8.66 10.73 -11.28
C LEU A 158 -9.15 11.27 -12.62
N THR A 159 -8.86 12.53 -12.95
CA THR A 159 -9.21 13.12 -14.25
C THR A 159 -8.37 12.50 -15.37
N THR A 160 -7.08 12.29 -15.12
CA THR A 160 -6.15 11.66 -16.08
C THR A 160 -6.51 10.19 -16.34
N LEU A 161 -7.07 9.50 -15.34
CA LEU A 161 -7.60 8.14 -15.49
C LEU A 161 -8.63 8.03 -16.63
N GLU A 162 -9.42 9.08 -16.86
CA GLU A 162 -10.44 9.08 -17.93
C GLU A 162 -9.84 9.32 -19.33
N GLN A 163 -8.55 9.66 -19.43
CA GLN A 163 -7.85 9.85 -20.70
C GLN A 163 -7.26 8.54 -21.26
N GLY A 164 -7.35 7.44 -20.51
CA GLY A 164 -6.92 6.10 -20.92
C GLY A 164 -5.66 5.60 -20.20
N ASP A 165 -5.37 4.31 -20.36
CA ASP A 165 -4.39 3.59 -19.52
C ASP A 165 -2.96 4.12 -19.62
N ALA A 166 -2.52 4.58 -20.80
CA ALA A 166 -1.16 5.11 -20.98
C ALA A 166 -0.94 6.43 -20.23
N ALA A 167 -1.90 7.36 -20.33
CA ALA A 167 -1.86 8.63 -19.60
C ALA A 167 -1.99 8.39 -18.08
N ALA A 168 -2.93 7.53 -17.69
CA ALA A 168 -3.13 7.14 -16.31
C ALA A 168 -1.90 6.48 -15.69
N GLY A 169 -1.25 5.56 -16.42
CA GLY A 169 -0.06 4.86 -15.97
C GLY A 169 1.14 5.80 -15.75
N ARG A 170 1.31 6.80 -16.63
CA ARG A 170 2.30 7.87 -16.41
C ARG A 170 1.99 8.69 -15.16
N ALA A 171 0.74 9.13 -15.00
CA ALA A 171 0.30 9.90 -13.84
C ALA A 171 0.45 9.13 -12.53
N ILE A 172 0.23 7.81 -12.54
CA ILE A 172 0.48 6.92 -11.40
C ILE A 172 1.96 6.93 -11.03
N ALA A 173 2.87 6.75 -12.00
CA ALA A 173 4.30 6.74 -11.74
C ALA A 173 4.79 8.09 -11.19
N ASP A 174 4.32 9.21 -11.76
CA ASP A 174 4.66 10.55 -11.27
C ASP A 174 4.08 10.77 -9.85
N ARG A 175 2.85 10.28 -9.57
CA ARG A 175 2.25 10.37 -8.23
C ARG A 175 3.02 9.55 -7.19
N ARG A 176 3.43 8.32 -7.51
CA ARG A 176 4.29 7.49 -6.66
C ARG A 176 5.56 8.24 -6.27
N TYR A 177 6.23 8.84 -7.26
CA TYR A 177 7.45 9.61 -7.02
C TYR A 177 7.20 10.82 -6.12
N LEU A 178 6.16 11.61 -6.37
CA LEU A 178 5.83 12.79 -5.55
C LEU A 178 5.56 12.41 -4.09
N LEU A 179 4.79 11.35 -3.86
CA LEU A 179 4.50 10.86 -2.51
C LEU A 179 5.77 10.35 -1.82
N PHE A 180 6.63 9.63 -2.53
CA PHE A 180 7.90 9.16 -1.99
C PHE A 180 8.84 10.33 -1.65
N ALA A 181 9.00 11.31 -2.54
CA ALA A 181 9.81 12.50 -2.29
C ALA A 181 9.30 13.29 -1.08
N GLN A 182 7.98 13.39 -0.92
CA GLN A 182 7.33 13.99 0.25
C GLN A 182 7.68 13.26 1.56
N MET A 183 7.75 11.93 1.54
CA MET A 183 8.16 11.14 2.71
C MET A 183 9.65 11.31 3.04
N GLN A 184 10.51 11.34 2.03
CA GLN A 184 11.96 11.51 2.24
C GLN A 184 12.32 12.94 2.68
N GLY A 185 11.37 13.86 2.58
CA GLY A 185 11.50 15.24 3.04
C GLY A 185 12.43 16.09 2.18
N GLN A 186 12.96 15.59 1.07
CA GLN A 186 13.89 16.35 0.22
C GLN A 186 13.13 17.43 -0.56
N ARG A 187 13.28 18.69 -0.14
CA ARG A 187 12.83 19.84 -0.91
C ARG A 187 14.00 20.72 -1.28
N ILE A 188 14.28 20.84 -2.57
CA ILE A 188 15.27 21.78 -3.09
C ILE A 188 14.63 23.16 -3.13
N LEU A 189 15.15 24.09 -2.34
CA LEU A 189 14.75 25.48 -2.36
C LEU A 189 15.28 26.18 -3.63
N PRO A 190 14.66 27.30 -4.06
CA PRO A 190 15.14 28.09 -5.21
C PRO A 190 16.60 28.56 -5.10
N ASN A 191 17.15 28.63 -3.88
CA ASN A 191 18.55 28.98 -3.61
C ASN A 191 19.49 27.75 -3.57
N GLY A 192 19.01 26.57 -3.98
CA GLY A 192 19.78 25.32 -3.99
C GLY A 192 19.89 24.60 -2.64
N HIS A 193 19.38 25.18 -1.54
CA HIS A 193 19.40 24.51 -0.25
C HIS A 193 18.37 23.38 -0.20
N ILE A 194 18.80 22.21 0.27
CA ILE A 194 17.90 21.07 0.51
C ILE A 194 17.40 21.16 1.95
N ILE A 195 16.10 21.39 2.11
CA ILE A 195 15.42 21.18 3.40
C ILE A 195 15.00 19.72 3.48
N HIS A 196 15.20 19.11 4.64
CA HIS A 196 14.70 17.78 4.98
C HIS A 196 13.54 17.89 5.97
N GLU A 197 12.32 18.06 5.46
CA GLU A 197 11.11 18.01 6.27
C GLU A 197 10.21 16.88 5.78
N PRO A 198 10.40 15.65 6.30
CA PRO A 198 9.52 14.53 6.03
C PRO A 198 8.07 14.92 6.32
N ARG A 199 7.19 14.77 5.34
CA ARG A 199 5.75 14.95 5.55
C ARG A 199 5.07 13.61 5.53
N GLN A 200 4.15 13.41 6.48
CA GLN A 200 3.29 12.24 6.46
C GLN A 200 2.36 12.31 5.25
N ILE A 201 2.25 11.20 4.52
CA ILE A 201 1.27 11.06 3.45
C ILE A 201 -0.10 10.83 4.08
N SER A 202 -1.14 11.48 3.54
CA SER A 202 -2.50 11.26 4.00
C SER A 202 -3.02 9.87 3.60
N PHE A 203 -3.93 9.32 4.41
CA PHE A 203 -4.62 8.08 4.06
C PHE A 203 -5.37 8.20 2.71
N ALA A 204 -6.00 9.35 2.44
CA ALA A 204 -6.74 9.59 1.20
C ALA A 204 -5.85 9.52 -0.04
N ASP A 205 -4.62 10.04 0.03
CA ASP A 205 -3.66 9.96 -1.09
C ASP A 205 -3.22 8.52 -1.37
N ILE A 206 -2.96 7.73 -0.32
CA ILE A 206 -2.60 6.31 -0.47
C ILE A 206 -3.76 5.54 -1.09
N ALA A 207 -4.97 5.70 -0.55
CA ALA A 207 -6.14 4.98 -1.02
C ALA A 207 -6.52 5.37 -2.45
N CYS A 208 -6.41 6.65 -2.84
CA CYS A 208 -6.61 7.09 -4.21
C CYS A 208 -5.58 6.47 -5.17
N LEU A 209 -4.30 6.46 -4.80
CA LEU A 209 -3.24 5.83 -5.59
C LEU A 209 -3.53 4.34 -5.83
N LEU A 210 -3.83 3.59 -4.77
CA LEU A 210 -4.16 2.16 -4.88
C LEU A 210 -5.43 1.92 -5.70
N PHE A 211 -6.43 2.81 -5.62
CA PHE A 211 -7.63 2.74 -6.44
C PHE A 211 -7.31 2.86 -7.93
N VAL A 212 -6.57 3.89 -8.34
CA VAL A 212 -6.26 4.08 -9.76
C VAL A 212 -5.32 2.97 -10.27
N GLU A 213 -4.39 2.52 -9.45
CA GLU A 213 -3.54 1.38 -9.77
C GLU A 213 -4.34 0.10 -9.99
N ALA A 214 -5.40 -0.14 -9.20
CA ALA A 214 -6.24 -1.32 -9.36
C ALA A 214 -6.95 -1.37 -10.73
N LEU A 215 -7.06 -0.23 -11.41
CA LEU A 215 -7.74 -0.08 -12.69
C LEU A 215 -6.80 -0.06 -13.88
N VAL A 216 -5.51 0.24 -13.69
CA VAL A 216 -4.51 0.40 -14.76
C VAL A 216 -3.55 -0.80 -14.75
N PRO A 217 -3.49 -1.60 -15.83
CA PRO A 217 -2.55 -2.71 -15.93
C PRO A 217 -1.09 -2.28 -15.74
N SER A 218 -0.29 -3.06 -15.02
CA SER A 218 1.07 -2.63 -14.63
C SER A 218 1.99 -2.36 -15.81
N LYS A 219 1.76 -3.00 -16.97
CA LYS A 219 2.51 -2.73 -18.20
C LYS A 219 2.44 -1.27 -18.68
N TYR A 220 1.41 -0.52 -18.27
CA TYR A 220 1.27 0.90 -18.60
C TYR A 220 1.86 1.83 -17.55
N ILE A 221 2.22 1.31 -16.37
CA ILE A 221 2.79 2.08 -15.27
C ILE A 221 4.32 2.01 -15.40
N PRO A 222 5.01 3.07 -15.85
CA PRO A 222 6.44 3.00 -16.06
C PRO A 222 7.18 2.76 -14.74
N SER A 223 8.07 1.78 -14.72
CA SER A 223 9.03 1.65 -13.64
C SER A 223 10.09 2.74 -13.78
N THR A 224 10.28 3.53 -12.74
CA THR A 224 11.38 4.50 -12.70
C THR A 224 12.67 3.76 -12.36
N PRO A 225 13.73 3.79 -13.21
CA PRO A 225 14.95 3.00 -13.00
C PRO A 225 15.63 3.23 -11.64
N VAL A 226 15.52 4.44 -11.11
CA VAL A 226 16.11 4.84 -9.82
C VAL A 226 15.29 4.34 -8.62
N PHE A 227 14.00 4.08 -8.81
CA PHE A 227 13.05 3.81 -7.74
C PHE A 227 12.11 2.64 -8.06
N GLY A 228 12.63 1.57 -8.67
CA GLY A 228 11.85 0.36 -8.98
C GLY A 228 11.20 -0.33 -7.75
N HIS A 229 11.61 0.06 -6.54
CA HIS A 229 11.02 -0.38 -5.28
C HIS A 229 9.82 0.46 -4.80
N VAL A 230 9.57 1.63 -5.40
CA VAL A 230 8.48 2.55 -5.04
C VAL A 230 7.21 2.11 -5.77
N GLY A 231 6.56 1.09 -5.21
CA GLY A 231 5.27 0.57 -5.66
C GLY A 231 4.12 0.88 -4.70
N GLY A 232 2.90 0.49 -5.07
CA GLY A 232 1.72 0.59 -4.20
C GLY A 232 1.92 -0.18 -2.88
N SER A 233 2.66 -1.29 -2.91
CA SER A 233 3.03 -2.06 -1.72
C SER A 233 3.77 -1.24 -0.65
N MET A 234 4.61 -0.27 -1.04
CA MET A 234 5.35 0.58 -0.11
C MET A 234 4.41 1.57 0.60
N PHE A 235 3.44 2.12 -0.13
CA PHE A 235 2.45 3.04 0.43
C PHE A 235 1.45 2.32 1.34
N LEU A 236 1.12 1.07 1.01
CA LEU A 236 0.26 0.24 1.83
C LEU A 236 0.83 0.00 3.24
N GLN A 237 2.16 -0.06 3.37
CA GLN A 237 2.88 -0.22 4.65
C GLN A 237 2.89 1.05 5.51
N GLN A 238 2.51 2.20 4.97
CA GLN A 238 2.52 3.44 5.75
C GLN A 238 1.54 3.37 6.93
N PRO A 239 1.86 3.97 8.10
CA PRO A 239 1.01 3.90 9.28
C PRO A 239 -0.44 4.32 9.02
N ALA A 240 -0.65 5.37 8.21
CA ALA A 240 -1.98 5.84 7.85
C ALA A 240 -2.82 4.78 7.12
N SER A 241 -2.20 4.02 6.21
CA SER A 241 -2.85 2.90 5.53
C SER A 241 -3.04 1.72 6.47
N HIS A 242 -1.99 1.34 7.21
CA HIS A 242 -2.01 0.19 8.10
C HIS A 242 -3.09 0.29 9.17
N THR A 243 -3.24 1.46 9.79
CA THR A 243 -4.27 1.72 10.81
C THR A 243 -5.67 1.48 10.24
N VAL A 244 -6.03 2.09 9.11
CA VAL A 244 -7.35 1.91 8.51
C VAL A 244 -7.59 0.47 8.05
N LEU A 245 -6.56 -0.19 7.51
CA LEU A 245 -6.66 -1.55 7.00
C LEU A 245 -6.94 -2.60 8.08
N ASN A 246 -6.37 -2.40 9.28
CA ASN A 246 -6.32 -3.40 10.34
C ASN A 246 -7.13 -3.04 11.59
N ASN A 247 -7.72 -1.86 11.68
CA ASN A 247 -8.62 -1.46 12.76
C ASN A 247 -10.08 -1.39 12.27
N PRO A 248 -10.95 -2.36 12.63
CA PRO A 248 -12.35 -2.38 12.23
C PRO A 248 -13.18 -1.16 12.68
N SER A 249 -12.71 -0.45 13.70
CA SER A 249 -13.35 0.77 14.21
C SER A 249 -13.14 1.99 13.31
N GLU A 250 -12.20 1.92 12.35
CA GLU A 250 -11.91 3.03 11.45
C GLU A 250 -13.06 3.26 10.45
N PRO A 251 -13.50 4.51 10.21
CA PRO A 251 -14.69 4.81 9.39
C PRO A 251 -14.67 4.20 7.99
N HIS A 252 -13.47 4.09 7.40
CA HIS A 252 -13.28 3.61 6.03
C HIS A 252 -12.82 2.16 5.93
N HIS A 253 -12.71 1.43 7.05
CA HIS A 253 -12.11 0.10 7.11
C HIS A 253 -12.65 -0.86 6.03
N GLU A 254 -13.96 -1.08 5.98
CA GLU A 254 -14.58 -2.03 5.05
C GLU A 254 -14.47 -1.62 3.58
N ALA A 255 -14.61 -0.32 3.28
CA ALA A 255 -14.44 0.19 1.93
C ALA A 255 -12.98 0.05 1.48
N TYR A 256 -12.03 0.38 2.36
CA TYR A 256 -10.61 0.27 2.07
C TYR A 256 -10.16 -1.19 1.91
N ARG A 257 -10.69 -2.13 2.71
CA ARG A 257 -10.43 -3.56 2.53
C ARG A 257 -10.89 -4.08 1.17
N ARG A 258 -12.06 -3.65 0.67
CA ARG A 258 -12.54 -4.01 -0.67
C ARG A 258 -11.60 -3.47 -1.75
N LEU A 259 -11.21 -2.20 -1.63
CA LEU A 259 -10.26 -1.56 -2.53
C LEU A 259 -8.91 -2.30 -2.55
N VAL A 260 -8.33 -2.59 -1.38
CA VAL A 260 -7.05 -3.31 -1.28
C VAL A 260 -7.17 -4.74 -1.83
N GLY A 261 -8.30 -5.42 -1.60
CA GLY A 261 -8.57 -6.72 -2.19
C GLY A 261 -8.59 -6.67 -3.72
N ALA A 262 -9.24 -5.66 -4.29
CA ALA A 262 -9.28 -5.46 -5.74
C ALA A 262 -7.90 -5.07 -6.31
N TRP A 263 -7.18 -4.18 -5.63
CA TRP A 263 -5.81 -3.83 -5.98
C TRP A 263 -4.90 -5.07 -5.98
N LEU A 264 -4.94 -5.91 -4.93
CA LEU A 264 -4.18 -7.16 -4.88
C LEU A 264 -4.51 -8.11 -6.03
N ALA A 265 -5.79 -8.24 -6.38
CA ALA A 265 -6.22 -9.09 -7.49
C ALA A 265 -5.67 -8.62 -8.84
N SER A 266 -5.52 -7.30 -9.02
CA SER A 266 -4.99 -6.68 -10.24
C SER A 266 -3.47 -6.80 -10.42
N ARG A 267 -2.71 -7.14 -9.37
CA ARG A 267 -1.23 -7.12 -9.41
C ARG A 267 -0.66 -8.20 -10.32
N ASP A 268 0.16 -7.76 -11.27
CA ASP A 268 0.88 -8.60 -12.24
C ASP A 268 2.35 -8.19 -12.46
N ASP A 269 2.87 -7.19 -11.75
CA ASP A 269 4.28 -6.77 -11.83
C ASP A 269 5.19 -7.65 -10.93
N PRO A 270 6.16 -8.40 -11.50
CA PRO A 270 7.09 -9.20 -10.73
C PRO A 270 7.94 -8.40 -9.73
N ASN A 271 8.26 -7.14 -10.03
CA ASN A 271 9.03 -6.30 -9.11
C ASN A 271 8.22 -5.97 -7.86
N GLU A 272 6.91 -5.76 -8.00
CA GLU A 272 6.02 -5.45 -6.87
C GLU A 272 5.71 -6.70 -6.04
N TRP A 273 5.64 -7.88 -6.66
CA TRP A 273 5.43 -9.15 -5.97
C TRP A 273 6.49 -9.44 -4.91
N ASN A 274 7.71 -8.98 -5.17
CA ASN A 274 8.81 -9.06 -4.24
C ASN A 274 8.51 -8.43 -2.88
N ASN A 275 7.96 -7.23 -2.89
CA ASN A 275 7.60 -6.52 -1.67
C ASN A 275 6.28 -7.07 -1.09
N LEU A 276 5.36 -7.48 -1.96
CA LEU A 276 4.08 -8.03 -1.56
C LEU A 276 4.20 -9.36 -0.82
N VAL A 277 5.13 -10.24 -1.19
CA VAL A 277 5.28 -11.54 -0.51
C VAL A 277 5.52 -11.35 0.99
N HIS A 278 6.31 -10.34 1.37
CA HIS A 278 6.55 -9.99 2.78
C HIS A 278 5.28 -9.49 3.49
N LEU A 279 4.41 -8.76 2.80
CA LEU A 279 3.16 -8.25 3.36
C LEU A 279 2.09 -9.34 3.52
N LEU A 280 2.18 -10.39 2.70
CA LEU A 280 1.26 -11.53 2.70
C LEU A 280 1.65 -12.59 3.75
N GLY A 281 2.87 -12.51 4.28
CA GLY A 281 3.42 -13.43 5.27
C GLY A 281 2.90 -13.25 6.71
N PRO A 282 3.32 -14.13 7.64
CA PRO A 282 2.98 -14.02 9.05
C PRO A 282 3.34 -12.65 9.66
N GLY A 283 2.37 -11.99 10.29
CA GLY A 283 2.53 -10.65 10.86
C GLY A 283 2.45 -9.51 9.85
N GLY A 284 2.34 -9.81 8.55
CA GLY A 284 2.15 -8.82 7.50
C GLY A 284 0.73 -8.27 7.46
N ALA A 285 0.60 -7.02 6.99
CA ALA A 285 -0.68 -6.31 6.92
C ALA A 285 -1.75 -7.01 6.05
N LEU A 286 -1.33 -7.91 5.16
CA LEU A 286 -2.20 -8.58 4.20
C LEU A 286 -2.41 -10.07 4.48
N GLN A 287 -1.84 -10.60 5.57
CA GLN A 287 -1.90 -12.02 5.91
C GLN A 287 -3.34 -12.58 5.87
N ASN A 288 -4.30 -11.81 6.35
CA ASN A 288 -5.69 -12.23 6.52
C ASN A 288 -6.60 -11.87 5.33
N PHE A 289 -6.05 -11.41 4.20
CA PHE A 289 -6.85 -11.14 3.00
C PHE A 289 -7.20 -12.43 2.26
N PRO A 290 -8.44 -12.61 1.79
CA PRO A 290 -8.80 -13.77 0.95
C PRO A 290 -7.97 -13.84 -0.34
N GLN A 291 -7.76 -12.69 -0.99
CA GLN A 291 -7.00 -12.57 -2.24
C GLN A 291 -5.51 -12.90 -2.06
N ALA A 292 -5.00 -12.87 -0.82
CA ALA A 292 -3.60 -13.15 -0.52
C ALA A 292 -3.19 -14.54 -1.00
N GLN A 293 -4.04 -15.56 -0.82
CA GLN A 293 -3.72 -16.93 -1.22
C GLN A 293 -3.58 -17.07 -2.74
N VAL A 294 -4.51 -16.47 -3.49
CA VAL A 294 -4.49 -16.50 -4.96
C VAL A 294 -3.22 -15.82 -5.47
N LEU A 295 -2.85 -14.68 -4.89
CA LEU A 295 -1.64 -13.97 -5.26
C LEU A 295 -0.38 -14.76 -4.89
N LEU A 296 -0.31 -15.36 -3.69
CA LEU A 296 0.82 -16.20 -3.30
C LEU A 296 1.04 -17.38 -4.27
N ARG A 297 -0.04 -18.05 -4.72
CA ARG A 297 0.07 -19.13 -5.72
C ARG A 297 0.57 -18.59 -7.05
N ARG A 298 0.05 -17.44 -7.51
CA ARG A 298 0.52 -16.76 -8.73
C ARG A 298 2.01 -16.41 -8.65
N ILE A 299 2.46 -15.86 -7.52
CA ILE A 299 3.88 -15.54 -7.29
C ILE A 299 4.72 -16.81 -7.39
N ALA A 300 4.32 -17.89 -6.73
CA ALA A 300 5.06 -19.15 -6.71
C ALA A 300 5.18 -19.82 -8.09
N SER A 301 4.22 -19.61 -9.00
CA SER A 301 4.14 -20.31 -10.29
C SER A 301 4.51 -19.48 -11.52
N SER A 302 4.94 -18.22 -11.37
CA SER A 302 5.17 -17.32 -12.51
C SER A 302 6.65 -17.28 -12.93
N ASP A 303 6.93 -17.29 -14.24
CA ASP A 303 8.28 -17.48 -14.78
C ASP A 303 9.25 -16.33 -14.52
N ASN A 304 8.75 -15.10 -14.37
CA ASN A 304 9.58 -13.88 -14.21
C ASN A 304 9.78 -13.45 -12.76
N VAL A 305 9.50 -14.34 -11.81
CA VAL A 305 9.58 -14.04 -10.37
C VAL A 305 10.92 -14.53 -9.83
N PRO A 306 11.65 -13.71 -9.07
CA PRO A 306 12.87 -14.17 -8.39
C PRO A 306 12.58 -15.42 -7.55
N GLY A 307 13.45 -16.43 -7.66
CA GLY A 307 13.21 -17.73 -7.01
C GLY A 307 13.05 -17.63 -5.49
N TRP A 308 13.72 -16.67 -4.85
CA TRP A 308 13.54 -16.41 -3.43
C TRP A 308 12.14 -15.88 -3.06
N SER A 309 11.51 -15.07 -3.92
CA SER A 309 10.14 -14.60 -3.72
C SER A 309 9.15 -15.75 -3.93
N LYS A 310 9.41 -16.63 -4.92
CA LYS A 310 8.65 -17.89 -5.09
C LYS A 310 8.74 -18.75 -3.83
N ALA A 311 9.94 -18.92 -3.27
CA ALA A 311 10.17 -19.71 -2.07
C ALA A 311 9.46 -19.11 -0.84
N GLN A 312 9.52 -17.79 -0.62
CA GLN A 312 8.74 -17.14 0.43
C GLN A 312 7.24 -17.36 0.26
N ALA A 313 6.73 -17.26 -0.97
CA ALA A 313 5.31 -17.48 -1.24
C ALA A 313 4.88 -18.90 -0.88
N LEU A 314 5.70 -19.90 -1.24
CA LEU A 314 5.48 -21.30 -0.86
C LEU A 314 5.52 -21.51 0.66
N ILE A 315 6.45 -20.87 1.39
CA ILE A 315 6.48 -20.93 2.86
C ILE A 315 5.13 -20.46 3.43
N HIS A 316 4.62 -19.33 2.94
CA HIS A 316 3.37 -18.77 3.42
C HIS A 316 2.17 -19.66 3.08
N LEU A 317 2.13 -20.22 1.86
CA LEU A 317 1.10 -21.17 1.44
C LEU A 317 1.11 -22.44 2.29
N VAL A 318 2.27 -23.09 2.43
CA VAL A 318 2.42 -24.34 3.19
C VAL A 318 2.08 -24.14 4.66
N ARG A 319 2.53 -23.04 5.29
CA ARG A 319 2.17 -22.74 6.70
C ARG A 319 0.67 -22.51 6.88
N ARG A 320 0.02 -21.87 5.93
CA ARG A 320 -1.40 -21.48 6.03
C ARG A 320 -2.35 -22.62 5.70
N ASN A 321 -2.03 -23.37 4.65
CA ASN A 321 -2.96 -24.31 4.02
C ASN A 321 -2.51 -25.78 4.20
N GLY A 322 -1.29 -26.01 4.68
CA GLY A 322 -0.77 -27.35 4.96
C GLY A 322 -0.80 -28.24 3.72
N ARG A 323 -1.42 -29.42 3.86
CA ARG A 323 -1.49 -30.44 2.81
C ARG A 323 -2.34 -30.05 1.60
N ALA A 324 -3.18 -29.01 1.71
CA ALA A 324 -3.94 -28.50 0.57
C ALA A 324 -3.04 -27.93 -0.55
N GLU A 325 -1.77 -27.64 -0.28
CA GLU A 325 -0.82 -27.13 -1.28
C GLU A 325 0.00 -28.22 -1.99
N ILE A 326 -0.26 -29.50 -1.70
CA ILE A 326 0.43 -30.62 -2.36
C ILE A 326 0.34 -30.53 -3.89
N PRO A 327 -0.83 -30.25 -4.53
CA PRO A 327 -0.89 -30.10 -5.99
C PRO A 327 0.01 -28.97 -6.51
N THR A 328 0.04 -27.84 -5.82
CA THR A 328 0.92 -26.70 -6.14
C THR A 328 2.40 -27.12 -6.07
N LEU A 329 2.80 -27.84 -5.02
CA LEU A 329 4.18 -28.30 -4.84
C LEU A 329 4.61 -29.30 -5.91
N LEU A 330 3.76 -30.26 -6.27
CA LEU A 330 4.06 -31.24 -7.31
C LEU A 330 4.26 -30.59 -8.68
N ALA A 331 3.47 -29.57 -9.02
CA ALA A 331 3.61 -28.84 -10.27
C ALA A 331 4.98 -28.15 -10.41
N LEU A 332 5.65 -27.86 -9.29
CA LEU A 332 6.96 -27.20 -9.25
C LEU A 332 8.15 -28.18 -9.23
N PHE A 333 7.93 -29.49 -9.28
CA PHE A 333 9.02 -30.49 -9.28
C PHE A 333 9.91 -30.42 -10.53
N GLN A 334 9.47 -29.74 -11.57
CA GLN A 334 10.24 -29.51 -12.80
C GLN A 334 10.74 -28.06 -12.92
N ASP A 335 10.45 -27.19 -11.94
CA ASP A 335 10.90 -25.80 -11.98
C ASP A 335 12.36 -25.69 -11.50
N ASP A 336 13.25 -25.46 -12.46
CA ASP A 336 14.69 -25.31 -12.26
C ASP A 336 15.13 -23.88 -11.86
N THR A 337 14.18 -22.97 -11.56
CA THR A 337 14.50 -21.60 -11.10
C THR A 337 15.40 -21.64 -9.86
N THR A 338 16.58 -21.02 -9.94
CA THR A 338 17.46 -20.83 -8.79
C THR A 338 16.79 -19.94 -7.74
N ILE A 339 16.67 -20.45 -6.51
CA ILE A 339 16.18 -19.66 -5.36
C ILE A 339 17.31 -18.80 -4.80
N THR A 340 18.42 -19.46 -4.46
CA THR A 340 19.58 -18.83 -3.82
C THR A 340 20.79 -19.75 -3.96
N GLN A 341 21.97 -19.18 -3.79
CA GLN A 341 23.21 -19.91 -3.59
C GLN A 341 23.47 -20.00 -2.09
N VAL A 342 23.91 -21.18 -1.62
CA VAL A 342 24.27 -21.41 -0.23
C VAL A 342 25.75 -21.79 -0.14
N TRP A 343 26.41 -21.33 0.91
CA TRP A 343 27.85 -21.51 1.09
C TRP A 343 28.08 -22.31 2.36
N PHE A 344 28.65 -23.51 2.24
CA PHE A 344 28.98 -24.33 3.40
C PHE A 344 30.49 -24.31 3.63
N GLY A 345 30.89 -24.09 4.87
CA GLY A 345 32.30 -24.21 5.27
C GLY A 345 32.82 -25.63 5.02
N ASN A 346 34.14 -25.76 4.88
CA ASN A 346 34.79 -27.04 4.71
C ASN A 346 35.34 -27.53 6.08
N PRO A 347 34.60 -28.38 6.82
CA PRO A 347 35.01 -28.77 8.17
C PRO A 347 36.32 -29.56 8.19
N GLY A 348 36.69 -30.21 7.08
CA GLY A 348 37.96 -30.94 6.97
C GLY A 348 39.14 -30.07 6.52
N LEU A 349 38.88 -28.86 6.00
CA LEU A 349 39.88 -27.98 5.40
C LEU A 349 39.57 -26.51 5.77
N PRO A 350 39.80 -26.10 7.03
CA PRO A 350 39.39 -24.78 7.55
C PRO A 350 40.03 -23.59 6.82
N ASN A 351 41.11 -23.82 6.06
CA ASN A 351 41.80 -22.79 5.27
C ASN A 351 41.30 -22.72 3.81
N GLN A 352 40.32 -23.55 3.42
CA GLN A 352 39.75 -23.50 2.07
C GLN A 352 38.49 -22.63 2.01
N PRO A 353 38.23 -21.98 0.86
CA PRO A 353 37.00 -21.22 0.67
C PRO A 353 35.77 -22.12 0.83
N PRO A 354 34.64 -21.57 1.29
CA PRO A 354 33.40 -22.32 1.41
C PRO A 354 32.96 -22.88 0.06
N ILE A 355 32.36 -24.07 0.08
CA ILE A 355 31.82 -24.70 -1.12
C ILE A 355 30.45 -24.10 -1.40
N GLN A 356 30.27 -23.64 -2.63
CA GLN A 356 29.02 -23.09 -3.12
C GLN A 356 28.09 -24.21 -3.61
N TYR A 357 26.84 -24.16 -3.17
CA TYR A 357 25.78 -25.02 -3.65
C TYR A 357 24.60 -24.18 -4.15
N GLU A 358 23.82 -24.77 -5.04
CA GLU A 358 22.64 -24.14 -5.62
C GLU A 358 21.38 -24.78 -5.05
N LEU A 359 20.45 -23.97 -4.56
CA LEU A 359 19.10 -24.40 -4.19
C LEU A 359 18.12 -23.96 -5.27
N ARG A 360 17.43 -24.91 -5.90
CA ARG A 360 16.41 -24.64 -6.95
C ARG A 360 15.00 -24.76 -6.42
N LEU A 361 14.02 -24.24 -7.17
CA LEU A 361 12.62 -24.27 -6.76
C LEU A 361 12.08 -25.69 -6.62
N ARG A 362 12.42 -26.60 -7.54
CA ARG A 362 12.10 -28.04 -7.41
C ARG A 362 12.65 -28.65 -6.12
N ASP A 363 13.88 -28.31 -5.73
CA ASP A 363 14.51 -28.82 -4.51
C ASP A 363 13.74 -28.34 -3.27
N PHE A 364 13.34 -27.07 -3.27
CA PHE A 364 12.56 -26.48 -2.19
C PHE A 364 11.12 -26.99 -2.14
N ALA A 365 10.49 -27.25 -3.29
CA ALA A 365 9.19 -27.89 -3.37
C ALA A 365 9.23 -29.30 -2.77
N LEU A 366 10.29 -30.08 -3.06
CA LEU A 366 10.54 -31.36 -2.40
C LEU A 366 10.71 -31.18 -0.89
N ALA A 367 11.51 -30.21 -0.43
CA ALA A 367 11.68 -29.93 0.99
C ALA A 367 10.35 -29.60 1.70
N CYS A 368 9.46 -28.86 1.05
CA CYS A 368 8.10 -28.58 1.54
C CYS A 368 7.24 -29.84 1.62
N MET A 369 7.33 -30.74 0.64
CA MET A 369 6.64 -32.04 0.67
C MET A 369 7.15 -32.92 1.82
N LEU A 370 8.45 -32.95 2.05
CA LEU A 370 9.06 -33.66 3.18
C LEU A 370 8.58 -33.08 4.52
N TYR A 371 8.48 -31.75 4.63
CA TYR A 371 7.89 -31.08 5.78
C TYR A 371 6.43 -31.51 6.03
N LEU A 372 5.57 -31.50 5.01
CA LEU A 372 4.16 -31.88 5.11
C LEU A 372 3.92 -33.36 5.42
N THR A 373 4.91 -34.20 5.13
CA THR A 373 4.90 -35.65 5.36
C THR A 373 5.73 -36.07 6.57
N ASN A 374 6.21 -35.10 7.37
CA ASN A 374 6.97 -35.33 8.60
C ASN A 374 8.28 -36.12 8.39
N GLN A 375 8.93 -35.90 7.25
CA GLN A 375 10.18 -36.58 6.87
C GLN A 375 11.38 -35.65 7.02
N ARG A 376 12.56 -36.21 7.33
CA ARG A 376 13.77 -35.43 7.54
C ARG A 376 14.47 -35.18 6.21
N LEU A 377 14.86 -33.93 5.95
CA LEU A 377 15.61 -33.54 4.76
C LEU A 377 16.93 -34.33 4.61
N ALA A 378 17.65 -34.57 5.71
CA ALA A 378 18.91 -35.32 5.69
C ALA A 378 18.76 -36.75 5.15
N ASP A 379 17.62 -37.40 5.40
CA ASP A 379 17.35 -38.76 4.91
C ASP A 379 17.21 -38.78 3.37
N TYR A 380 17.02 -37.62 2.75
CA TYR A 380 16.89 -37.44 1.31
C TYR A 380 18.17 -36.89 0.66
N GLY A 381 19.27 -36.74 1.41
CA GLY A 381 20.55 -36.28 0.87
C GLY A 381 20.76 -34.77 0.87
N PHE A 382 19.86 -34.00 1.48
CA PHE A 382 20.12 -32.58 1.73
C PHE A 382 21.30 -32.39 2.68
N ARG A 383 22.20 -31.48 2.32
CA ARG A 383 23.34 -31.03 3.14
C ARG A 383 23.01 -29.75 3.88
N PHE A 384 23.68 -29.55 5.01
CA PHE A 384 23.53 -28.39 5.89
C PHE A 384 24.90 -27.79 6.19
N PRO A 385 24.99 -26.50 6.59
CA PRO A 385 26.22 -25.90 7.07
C PRO A 385 26.85 -26.73 8.21
N PRO A 386 28.17 -26.95 8.21
CA PRO A 386 28.84 -27.70 9.26
C PRO A 386 28.65 -27.03 10.62
N GLY A 387 28.47 -27.83 11.67
CA GLY A 387 28.30 -27.34 13.04
C GLY A 387 26.93 -26.73 13.36
N GLN A 388 26.02 -26.65 12.39
CA GLN A 388 24.63 -26.27 12.66
C GLN A 388 23.79 -27.50 13.00
N ALA A 389 22.94 -27.38 14.03
CA ALA A 389 21.96 -28.40 14.35
C ALA A 389 20.97 -28.55 13.18
N ILE A 390 20.82 -29.76 12.65
CA ILE A 390 19.84 -30.08 11.60
C ILE A 390 18.45 -29.95 12.21
N PRO A 391 17.63 -28.95 11.85
CA PRO A 391 16.33 -28.83 12.47
C PRO A 391 15.45 -29.97 11.98
N ALA A 392 14.74 -30.62 12.90
CA ALA A 392 13.85 -31.73 12.57
C ALA A 392 12.78 -31.32 11.55
N HIS A 393 12.30 -30.07 11.64
CA HIS A 393 11.29 -29.49 10.76
C HIS A 393 11.64 -28.04 10.42
N GLN A 394 12.36 -27.83 9.32
CA GLN A 394 12.71 -26.48 8.84
C GLN A 394 11.93 -26.15 7.57
N LEU A 395 11.04 -25.15 7.66
CA LEU A 395 10.41 -24.53 6.49
C LEU A 395 11.02 -23.15 6.28
N SER A 396 12.25 -23.14 5.79
CA SER A 396 13.00 -21.96 5.32
C SER A 396 13.91 -22.38 4.16
N TYR A 397 14.35 -21.43 3.34
CA TYR A 397 15.39 -21.65 2.34
C TYR A 397 16.71 -21.00 2.80
N GLY A 398 17.84 -21.40 2.21
CA GLY A 398 19.14 -20.76 2.45
C GLY A 398 20.09 -21.49 3.42
N ASN A 399 19.63 -22.55 4.09
CA ASN A 399 20.46 -23.34 5.03
C ASN A 399 20.60 -24.82 4.63
N TYR A 400 20.19 -25.18 3.41
CA TYR A 400 20.40 -26.51 2.86
C TYR A 400 20.41 -26.47 1.34
N ALA A 401 21.05 -27.47 0.73
CA ALA A 401 21.05 -27.74 -0.71
C ALA A 401 21.49 -29.19 -0.96
N PHE A 402 21.40 -29.64 -2.21
CA PHE A 402 22.05 -30.87 -2.65
C PHE A 402 23.52 -30.59 -3.01
N ASP A 403 24.38 -31.57 -2.77
CA ASP A 403 25.80 -31.50 -3.15
C ASP A 403 26.07 -31.82 -4.63
N SER A 404 25.10 -32.45 -5.30
CA SER A 404 25.22 -32.92 -6.68
C SER A 404 23.85 -33.12 -7.33
N GLU A 405 23.82 -33.11 -8.67
CA GLU A 405 22.62 -33.48 -9.44
C GLU A 405 22.22 -34.94 -9.19
N GLN A 406 23.18 -35.84 -8.98
CA GLN A 406 22.92 -37.24 -8.66
C GLN A 406 22.20 -37.39 -7.31
N ALA A 407 22.65 -36.69 -6.26
CA ALA A 407 21.99 -36.70 -4.96
C ALA A 407 20.56 -36.15 -5.05
N ARG A 408 20.37 -35.08 -5.83
CA ARG A 408 19.06 -34.51 -6.13
C ARG A 408 18.14 -35.53 -6.80
N GLN A 409 18.57 -36.16 -7.90
CA GLN A 409 17.77 -37.17 -8.61
C GLN A 409 17.41 -38.36 -7.69
N ALA A 410 18.37 -38.84 -6.90
CA ALA A 410 18.14 -39.90 -5.93
C ALA A 410 17.07 -39.51 -4.89
N ALA A 411 17.05 -38.26 -4.44
CA ALA A 411 16.04 -37.73 -3.52
C ALA A 411 14.63 -37.76 -4.12
N PHE A 412 14.47 -37.31 -5.37
CA PHE A 412 13.18 -37.34 -6.08
C PHE A 412 12.69 -38.76 -6.33
N VAL A 413 13.57 -39.67 -6.76
CA VAL A 413 13.23 -41.08 -6.95
C VAL A 413 12.80 -41.72 -5.63
N LYS A 414 13.55 -41.49 -4.56
CA LYS A 414 13.20 -41.97 -3.21
C LYS A 414 11.84 -41.45 -2.76
N PHE A 415 11.55 -40.17 -3.00
CA PHE A 415 10.27 -39.58 -2.63
C PHE A 415 9.12 -40.14 -3.48
N GLY A 416 9.35 -40.34 -4.78
CA GLY A 416 8.39 -40.99 -5.67
C GLY A 416 8.01 -42.40 -5.22
N PHE A 417 8.99 -43.24 -4.86
CA PHE A 417 8.71 -44.56 -4.28
C PHE A 417 7.95 -44.49 -2.96
N TRP A 418 8.30 -43.54 -2.10
CA TRP A 418 7.55 -43.31 -0.86
C TRP A 418 6.09 -42.94 -1.16
N LEU A 419 5.85 -42.08 -2.16
CA LEU A 419 4.50 -41.66 -2.56
C LEU A 419 3.69 -42.82 -3.14
N LEU A 420 4.30 -43.66 -3.98
CA LEU A 420 3.66 -44.87 -4.51
C LEU A 420 3.25 -45.86 -3.40
N LYS A 421 4.11 -46.01 -2.39
CA LYS A 421 3.87 -46.94 -1.28
C LYS A 421 2.80 -46.45 -0.30
N ASN A 422 2.79 -45.15 0.02
CA ASN A 422 1.95 -44.59 1.08
C ASN A 422 0.70 -43.86 0.55
N GLY A 423 0.61 -43.66 -0.76
CA GLY A 423 -0.41 -42.82 -1.38
C GLY A 423 -0.14 -41.33 -1.22
N MET A 424 -0.94 -40.53 -1.93
CA MET A 424 -0.93 -39.08 -1.76
C MET A 424 -1.51 -38.71 -0.40
N PRO A 425 -0.82 -37.89 0.42
CA PRO A 425 -1.38 -37.43 1.67
C PRO A 425 -2.70 -36.70 1.39
N GLU A 426 -3.77 -37.12 2.07
CA GLU A 426 -5.07 -36.46 1.93
C GLU A 426 -4.96 -34.98 2.30
N ALA A 427 -5.68 -34.15 1.55
CA ALA A 427 -5.82 -32.72 1.81
C ALA A 427 -6.68 -32.47 3.06
N ASN A 428 -6.19 -32.89 4.22
CA ASN A 428 -6.83 -32.56 5.49
C ASN A 428 -6.43 -31.15 5.93
N THR A 429 -7.33 -30.53 6.70
CA THR A 429 -7.24 -29.18 7.29
C THR A 429 -5.85 -28.91 7.90
N PRO A 430 -5.38 -27.64 7.92
CA PRO A 430 -4.00 -27.30 8.21
C PRO A 430 -3.54 -27.93 9.53
N PRO A 431 -2.29 -28.43 9.60
CA PRO A 431 -1.78 -29.04 10.82
C PRO A 431 -1.95 -28.04 11.96
N THR A 432 -2.62 -28.45 13.04
CA THR A 432 -2.58 -27.72 14.30
C THR A 432 -1.11 -27.43 14.57
N PRO A 433 -0.69 -26.16 14.78
CA PRO A 433 0.71 -25.88 15.12
C PRO A 433 1.08 -26.81 16.27
N PRO A 434 2.28 -27.43 16.23
CA PRO A 434 2.67 -28.41 17.23
C PRO A 434 2.36 -27.82 18.59
N SER A 435 1.39 -28.42 19.29
CA SER A 435 1.06 -28.06 20.66
C SER A 435 2.38 -28.10 21.39
N GLY A 436 2.85 -26.93 21.83
CA GLY A 436 4.13 -26.83 22.51
C GLY A 436 4.11 -27.85 23.61
N SER A 437 4.95 -28.88 23.48
CA SER A 437 5.33 -29.77 24.56
C SER A 437 5.45 -28.92 25.82
N GLY A 438 4.69 -29.27 26.85
CA GLY A 438 4.56 -28.49 28.08
C GLY A 438 5.87 -27.85 28.46
N ARG A 439 5.97 -26.54 28.25
CA ARG A 439 6.91 -25.73 29.02
C ARG A 439 6.31 -25.66 30.41
N GLU A 440 6.82 -26.49 31.31
CA GLU A 440 6.90 -26.06 32.71
C GLU A 440 7.43 -24.62 32.70
N ALA A 441 6.73 -23.75 33.43
CA ALA A 441 7.18 -22.39 33.63
C ALA A 441 8.65 -22.43 34.08
N PRO A 442 9.55 -21.65 33.48
CA PRO A 442 10.91 -21.56 34.00
C PRO A 442 10.83 -21.16 35.47
N PRO A 443 11.60 -21.80 36.38
CA PRO A 443 11.63 -21.38 37.76
C PRO A 443 12.00 -19.90 37.82
N ALA A 444 11.33 -19.16 38.71
CA ALA A 444 11.55 -17.74 38.92
C ALA A 444 13.08 -17.48 39.04
N PRO A 445 13.59 -16.42 38.41
CA PRO A 445 15.02 -16.14 38.46
C PRO A 445 15.44 -15.92 39.92
N ASN A 446 16.34 -16.77 40.41
CA ASN A 446 17.02 -16.54 41.68
C ASN A 446 17.83 -15.25 41.56
N THR A 447 17.48 -14.27 42.38
CA THR A 447 18.21 -13.01 42.53
C THR A 447 19.66 -13.31 42.93
N PRO A 448 20.67 -12.93 42.13
CA PRO A 448 22.06 -13.06 42.55
C PRO A 448 22.37 -12.04 43.66
N PRO A 449 23.20 -12.39 44.66
CA PRO A 449 23.68 -11.40 45.62
C PRO A 449 24.52 -10.33 44.92
N GLY A 450 24.31 -9.08 45.35
CA GLY A 450 24.75 -7.87 44.65
C GLY A 450 26.25 -7.81 44.36
N ILE A 451 26.57 -7.66 43.07
CA ILE A 451 27.88 -7.24 42.60
C ILE A 451 27.89 -5.70 42.57
N LYS A 452 28.75 -5.10 43.42
CA LYS A 452 29.07 -3.67 43.35
C LYS A 452 29.96 -3.42 42.13
N ILE A 453 29.47 -2.67 41.16
CA ILE A 453 30.26 -2.15 40.03
C ILE A 453 30.80 -0.77 40.43
N PRO A 454 32.11 -0.48 40.27
CA PRO A 454 32.66 0.85 40.51
C PRO A 454 32.25 1.82 39.40
N LEU A 455 31.87 3.04 39.78
CA LEU A 455 31.59 4.16 38.88
C LEU A 455 32.86 4.59 38.14
N GLY A 456 32.98 4.20 36.87
CA GLY A 456 33.98 4.69 35.94
C GLY A 456 33.57 6.02 35.31
N GLY A 457 34.47 7.00 35.37
CA GLY A 457 34.25 8.38 34.92
C GLY A 457 34.06 8.53 33.40
N ILE A 458 33.22 9.48 33.04
CA ILE A 458 32.98 9.94 31.68
C ILE A 458 34.05 11.00 31.37
N ASN A 459 34.92 10.74 30.39
CA ASN A 459 35.79 11.76 29.84
C ASN A 459 34.97 12.67 28.89
N PRO A 460 35.07 14.01 28.99
CA PRO A 460 34.45 14.91 28.03
C PRO A 460 35.21 14.93 26.69
N PRO A 461 34.52 15.26 25.59
CA PRO A 461 35.11 15.28 24.24
C PRO A 461 36.11 16.43 24.06
N PRO A 462 37.07 16.30 23.12
CA PRO A 462 38.10 17.31 22.89
C PRO A 462 37.54 18.59 22.26
N VAL A 463 37.97 19.73 22.80
CA VAL A 463 37.66 21.08 22.30
C VAL A 463 38.56 21.38 21.10
N ILE A 464 37.95 21.58 19.93
CA ILE A 464 38.63 22.09 18.73
C ILE A 464 38.72 23.62 18.86
N LYS A 465 39.95 24.17 18.87
CA LYS A 465 40.18 25.62 18.79
C LYS A 465 40.25 26.06 17.31
N PRO A 466 39.74 27.24 16.95
CA PRO A 466 39.90 27.79 15.60
C PRO A 466 41.30 28.39 15.44
N ASP A 467 41.94 28.07 14.31
CA ASP A 467 43.21 28.65 13.89
C ASP A 467 43.05 30.14 13.54
N ARG A 468 44.08 30.92 13.88
CA ARG A 468 44.33 32.29 13.41
C ARG A 468 45.31 32.26 12.25
#